data_AF-A0A1B1MIP2-F1
#
_entry.id   AF-A0A1B1MIP2-F1
#
_cell.length_a   1.000
_cell.length_b   1.000
_cell.length_c   1.000
_cell.angle_alpha   90.00
_cell.angle_beta   90.00
_cell.angle_gamma   90.00
#
_symmetry.space_group_name_H-M   'P 1'
#
loop_
_entity.id
_entity.type
_entity.pdbx_description
1 polymer ?
#
loop_
_entity_poly.entity_id
_entity_poly.type
_entity_poly.pdbx_seq_one_letter_code
_entity_poly.pdbx_strand_id
1 'polypeptide(L)'
;MSATRAANLEASGEALAQFVKRVDAVLRDLEASGGNPTKVSAQTIKPTSLSTGGSNGVFPEAHNLFLQYERVHQELTSLSKTLHLQIEATTIAVQGAHRGFDNLEEEQRRRFAEIQAEVREIQDAKDGKQRTGGGTEGSWK
;
A
#
# COMPACT_ATOMS: atom_id res chain seq x y z
N MET A 1 -44.65 -11.66 3.20
CA MET A 1 -43.39 -11.10 3.76
C MET A 1 -42.13 -11.92 3.42
N SER A 2 -42.21 -13.22 3.10
CA SER A 2 -41.03 -14.03 2.76
C SER A 2 -40.40 -13.68 1.39
N ALA A 3 -41.21 -13.50 0.35
CA ALA A 3 -40.72 -13.20 -1.01
C ALA A 3 -39.95 -11.87 -1.12
N THR A 4 -40.40 -10.82 -0.43
CA THR A 4 -39.71 -9.52 -0.38
C THR A 4 -38.34 -9.61 0.31
N ARG A 5 -38.21 -10.45 1.34
CA ARG A 5 -36.92 -10.69 2.00
C ARG A 5 -35.97 -11.46 1.08
N ALA A 6 -36.46 -12.48 0.38
CA ALA A 6 -35.68 -13.23 -0.60
C ALA A 6 -35.17 -12.32 -1.74
N ALA A 7 -36.04 -11.48 -2.30
CA ALA A 7 -35.65 -10.54 -3.36
C ALA A 7 -34.63 -9.49 -2.88
N ASN A 8 -34.74 -8.99 -1.64
CA ASN A 8 -33.76 -8.07 -1.07
C ASN A 8 -32.39 -8.75 -0.87
N LEU A 9 -32.39 -10.01 -0.39
CA LEU A 9 -31.16 -10.79 -0.25
C LEU A 9 -30.48 -11.04 -1.60
N GLU A 10 -31.25 -11.40 -2.63
CA GLU A 10 -30.75 -11.59 -3.99
C GLU A 10 -30.14 -10.30 -4.56
N ALA A 11 -30.86 -9.17 -4.45
CA ALA A 11 -30.36 -7.86 -4.87
C ALA A 11 -29.09 -7.46 -4.11
N SER A 12 -29.02 -7.73 -2.81
CA SER A 12 -27.81 -7.47 -2.02
C SER A 12 -26.63 -8.33 -2.47
N GLY A 13 -26.87 -9.60 -2.80
CA GLY A 13 -25.87 -10.52 -3.33
C GLY A 13 -25.32 -10.08 -4.68
N GLU A 14 -26.19 -9.63 -5.58
CA GLU A 14 -25.78 -9.07 -6.87
C GLU A 14 -24.93 -7.81 -6.70
N ALA A 15 -25.34 -6.90 -5.81
CA ALA A 15 -24.59 -5.67 -5.52
C ALA A 15 -23.19 -5.96 -4.96
N LEU A 16 -23.07 -6.93 -4.04
CA LEU A 16 -21.79 -7.40 -3.48
C LEU A 16 -20.90 -7.98 -4.59
N ALA A 17 -21.46 -8.80 -5.49
CA ALA A 17 -20.71 -9.36 -6.61
C ALA A 17 -20.22 -8.29 -7.60
N GLN A 18 -21.05 -7.28 -7.90
CA GLN A 18 -20.65 -6.16 -8.74
C GLN A 18 -19.56 -5.32 -8.08
N PHE A 19 -19.61 -5.14 -6.76
CA PHE A 19 -18.58 -4.42 -6.03
C PHE A 19 -17.23 -5.14 -6.08
N VAL A 20 -17.19 -6.46 -5.83
CA VAL A 20 -15.95 -7.26 -5.97
C VAL A 20 -15.33 -7.06 -7.36
N LYS A 21 -16.12 -7.15 -8.43
CA LYS A 21 -15.62 -6.94 -9.80
C LYS A 21 -14.99 -5.56 -10.00
N ARG A 22 -15.52 -4.51 -9.37
CA ARG A 22 -14.96 -3.16 -9.44
C ARG A 22 -13.65 -3.08 -8.66
N VAL A 23 -13.60 -3.65 -7.47
CA VAL A 23 -12.38 -3.68 -6.64
C VAL A 23 -11.26 -4.46 -7.35
N ASP A 24 -11.57 -5.62 -7.93
CA ASP A 24 -10.62 -6.41 -8.73
C ASP A 24 -10.16 -5.67 -9.99
N ALA A 25 -11.02 -4.85 -10.60
CA ALA A 25 -10.60 -3.97 -11.70
C ALA A 25 -9.60 -2.91 -11.23
N VAL A 26 -9.88 -2.23 -10.12
CA VAL A 26 -8.96 -1.24 -9.55
C VAL A 26 -7.62 -1.89 -9.16
N LEU A 27 -7.64 -3.10 -8.59
CA LEU A 27 -6.40 -3.83 -8.26
C LEU A 27 -5.58 -4.12 -9.51
N ARG A 28 -6.21 -4.64 -10.58
CA ARG A 28 -5.53 -4.91 -11.85
C ARG A 28 -5.00 -3.65 -12.50
N ASP A 29 -5.77 -2.55 -12.46
CA ASP A 29 -5.35 -1.27 -13.00
C ASP A 29 -4.15 -0.72 -12.22
N LEU A 30 -4.15 -0.86 -10.89
CA LEU A 30 -3.02 -0.51 -10.04
C LEU A 30 -1.77 -1.34 -10.38
N GLU A 31 -1.92 -2.66 -10.55
CA GLU A 31 -0.85 -3.58 -10.95
C GLU A 31 -0.28 -3.26 -12.35
N ALA A 32 -1.16 -2.90 -13.29
CA ALA A 32 -0.78 -2.50 -14.64
C ALA A 32 -0.10 -1.12 -14.66
N SER A 33 -0.48 -0.22 -13.75
CA SER A 33 0.06 1.14 -13.67
C SER A 33 1.54 1.20 -13.26
N GLY A 34 2.12 2.40 -13.36
CA GLY A 34 3.42 2.71 -12.75
C GLY A 34 3.38 2.79 -11.22
N GLY A 35 2.19 2.77 -10.62
CA GLY A 35 1.97 2.77 -9.18
C GLY A 35 1.96 1.39 -8.53
N ASN A 36 2.28 0.31 -9.26
CA ASN A 36 2.50 -1.01 -8.66
C ASN A 36 3.69 -0.97 -7.67
N PRO A 37 3.57 -1.57 -6.46
CA PRO A 37 4.62 -1.45 -5.44
C PRO A 37 5.99 -1.97 -5.90
N THR A 38 6.04 -3.04 -6.68
CA THR A 38 7.28 -3.63 -7.22
C THR A 38 7.92 -2.70 -8.26
N LYS A 39 7.14 -2.14 -9.18
CA LYS A 39 7.61 -1.21 -10.20
C LYS A 39 8.09 0.10 -9.60
N VAL A 40 7.35 0.63 -8.62
CA VAL A 40 7.79 1.81 -7.86
C VAL A 40 9.10 1.45 -7.18
N SER A 41 9.17 0.40 -6.36
CA SER A 41 10.40 0.00 -5.65
C SER A 41 11.63 -0.17 -6.56
N ALA A 42 11.44 -0.68 -7.77
CA ALA A 42 12.52 -0.91 -8.73
C ALA A 42 13.11 0.37 -9.33
N GLN A 43 12.38 1.49 -9.33
CA GLN A 43 12.86 2.77 -9.84
C GLN A 43 13.81 3.42 -8.85
N THR A 44 15.10 3.12 -8.92
CA THR A 44 16.12 3.73 -8.05
C THR A 44 17.17 4.47 -8.86
N ILE A 45 17.64 5.60 -8.35
CA ILE A 45 18.76 6.36 -8.92
C ILE A 45 20.01 6.01 -8.14
N LYS A 46 21.13 5.74 -8.83
CA LYS A 46 22.42 5.53 -8.15
C LYS A 46 22.96 6.88 -7.67
N PRO A 47 23.56 6.97 -6.47
CA PRO A 47 24.17 8.23 -5.99
C PRO A 47 25.18 8.82 -7.00
N THR A 48 25.92 7.95 -7.67
CA THR A 48 26.92 8.32 -8.69
C THR A 48 26.32 8.89 -9.98
N SER A 49 25.02 8.69 -10.23
CA SER A 49 24.32 9.28 -11.38
C SER A 49 24.09 10.78 -11.21
N LEU A 50 24.17 11.30 -9.99
CA LEU A 50 24.00 12.73 -9.68
C LEU A 50 25.35 13.45 -9.49
N SER A 51 26.47 12.71 -9.47
CA SER A 51 27.82 13.27 -9.44
C SER A 51 28.42 13.28 -10.84
N THR A 52 28.60 14.46 -11.44
CA THR A 52 29.34 14.59 -12.70
C THR A 52 30.85 14.57 -12.46
N GLY A 53 31.49 13.43 -12.75
CA GLY A 53 32.91 13.36 -13.12
C GLY A 53 33.97 13.46 -11.99
N GLY A 54 34.72 12.37 -11.81
CA GLY A 54 36.05 12.39 -11.17
C GLY A 54 36.06 12.48 -9.64
N SER A 55 37.14 11.98 -9.05
CA SER A 55 37.35 11.74 -7.61
C SER A 55 37.25 12.94 -6.66
N ASN A 56 36.90 14.14 -7.14
CA ASN A 56 37.03 15.40 -6.39
C ASN A 56 35.74 16.24 -6.29
N GLY A 57 34.56 15.72 -6.68
CA GLY A 57 33.36 16.57 -6.79
C GLY A 57 32.04 15.89 -6.42
N VAL A 58 31.87 15.46 -5.17
CA VAL A 58 30.53 15.28 -4.62
C VAL A 58 30.03 16.64 -4.18
N PHE A 59 29.25 17.31 -5.03
CA PHE A 59 28.54 18.53 -4.64
C PHE A 59 27.57 18.20 -3.50
N PRO A 60 27.66 18.86 -2.33
CA PRO A 60 26.73 18.63 -1.22
C PRO A 60 25.25 18.74 -1.62
N GLU A 61 24.95 19.60 -2.59
CA GLU A 61 23.61 19.80 -3.16
C GLU A 61 23.12 18.55 -3.91
N ALA A 62 23.98 17.86 -4.64
CA ALA A 62 23.65 16.61 -5.32
C ALA A 62 23.37 15.49 -4.32
N HIS A 63 24.10 15.46 -3.20
CA HIS A 63 23.84 14.52 -2.10
C HIS A 63 22.50 14.81 -1.41
N ASN A 64 22.17 16.08 -1.13
CA ASN A 64 20.88 16.45 -0.55
C ASN A 64 19.72 16.08 -1.50
N LEU A 65 19.84 16.36 -2.80
CA LEU A 65 18.85 15.96 -3.79
C LEU A 65 18.64 14.44 -3.82
N PHE A 66 19.72 13.65 -3.75
CA PHE A 66 19.64 12.19 -3.63
C PHE A 66 18.84 11.76 -2.40
N LEU A 67 19.12 12.34 -1.22
CA LEU A 67 18.41 12.02 0.01
C LEU A 67 16.92 12.37 -0.06
N GLN A 68 16.57 13.49 -0.70
CA GLN A 68 15.17 13.89 -0.89
C GLN A 68 14.46 12.97 -1.88
N TYR A 69 15.12 12.59 -2.97
CA TYR A 69 14.61 11.59 -3.90
C TYR A 69 14.34 10.26 -3.18
N GLU A 70 15.30 9.74 -2.41
CA GLU A 70 15.15 8.50 -1.63
C GLU A 70 13.98 8.60 -0.66
N ARG A 71 13.80 9.75 0.01
CA ARG A 71 12.65 9.97 0.90
C ARG A 71 11.33 9.87 0.15
N VAL A 72 11.17 10.62 -0.95
CA VAL A 72 9.94 10.61 -1.76
C VAL A 72 9.67 9.21 -2.32
N HIS A 73 10.70 8.56 -2.81
CA HIS A 73 10.64 7.19 -3.34
C HIS A 73 10.12 6.19 -2.30
N GLN A 74 10.67 6.24 -1.09
CA GLN A 74 10.22 5.40 0.03
C GLN A 74 8.76 5.67 0.41
N GLU A 75 8.34 6.93 0.47
CA GLU A 75 6.96 7.28 0.78
C GLU A 75 5.98 6.81 -0.31
N LEU A 76 6.32 7.00 -1.59
CA LEU A 76 5.51 6.52 -2.71
C LEU A 76 5.41 4.99 -2.74
N THR A 77 6.52 4.29 -2.46
CA THR A 77 6.55 2.83 -2.34
C THR A 77 5.65 2.35 -1.22
N SER A 78 5.74 2.98 -0.03
CA SER A 78 4.91 2.65 1.12
C SER A 78 3.42 2.89 0.83
N LEU A 79 3.09 4.04 0.25
CA LEU A 79 1.72 4.39 -0.11
C LEU A 79 1.12 3.39 -1.10
N SER A 80 1.86 3.09 -2.16
CA SER A 80 1.47 2.11 -3.17
C SER A 80 1.18 0.74 -2.54
N LYS A 81 2.08 0.26 -1.66
CA LYS A 81 1.90 -1.00 -0.94
C LYS A 81 0.66 -0.98 -0.05
N THR A 82 0.45 0.09 0.72
CA THR A 82 -0.74 0.23 1.58
C THR A 82 -2.03 0.20 0.77
N LEU A 83 -2.09 0.90 -0.37
CA LEU A 83 -3.28 0.93 -1.21
C LEU A 83 -3.60 -0.45 -1.79
N HIS A 84 -2.59 -1.16 -2.29
CA HIS A 84 -2.76 -2.53 -2.79
C HIS A 84 -3.35 -3.45 -1.70
N LEU A 85 -2.78 -3.43 -0.50
CA LEU A 85 -3.25 -4.22 0.64
C LEU A 85 -4.69 -3.87 1.07
N GLN A 86 -5.06 -2.60 1.05
CA GLN A 86 -6.41 -2.15 1.41
C GLN A 86 -7.47 -2.61 0.40
N ILE A 87 -7.15 -2.57 -0.89
CA ILE A 87 -8.03 -3.05 -1.96
C ILE A 87 -8.23 -4.57 -1.80
N GLU A 88 -7.16 -5.32 -1.57
CA GLU A 88 -7.23 -6.77 -1.35
C GLU A 88 -8.04 -7.15 -0.10
N ALA A 89 -7.79 -6.48 1.04
CA ALA A 89 -8.56 -6.67 2.26
C ALA A 89 -10.06 -6.40 2.05
N THR A 90 -10.38 -5.37 1.27
CA THR A 90 -11.76 -4.99 0.94
C THR A 90 -12.43 -6.07 0.09
N THR A 91 -11.73 -6.64 -0.89
CA THR A 91 -12.25 -7.79 -1.67
C THR A 91 -12.58 -8.97 -0.77
N ILE A 92 -11.67 -9.36 0.13
CA ILE A 92 -11.88 -10.50 1.04
C ILE A 92 -13.07 -10.23 1.99
N ALA A 93 -13.14 -9.03 2.57
CA ALA A 93 -14.23 -8.66 3.47
C ALA A 93 -15.61 -8.75 2.80
N VAL A 94 -15.72 -8.31 1.54
CA VAL A 94 -16.97 -8.38 0.77
C VAL A 94 -17.33 -9.82 0.39
N GLN A 95 -16.35 -10.65 0.04
CA GLN A 95 -16.58 -12.07 -0.19
C GLN A 95 -17.07 -12.77 1.08
N GLY A 96 -16.50 -12.42 2.24
CA GLY A 96 -16.95 -12.90 3.56
C GLY A 96 -18.37 -12.44 3.89
N ALA A 97 -18.75 -11.22 3.53
CA ALA A 97 -20.12 -10.73 3.70
C ALA A 97 -21.13 -11.43 2.76
N HIS A 98 -20.70 -11.82 1.56
CA HIS A 98 -21.57 -12.45 0.57
C HIS A 98 -21.84 -13.94 0.85
N ARG A 99 -20.83 -14.69 1.31
CA ARG A 99 -20.93 -16.15 1.54
C ARG A 99 -20.90 -16.55 3.00
N GLY A 100 -20.63 -15.63 3.92
CA GLY A 100 -20.36 -15.89 5.33
C GLY A 100 -18.86 -16.15 5.58
N PHE A 101 -18.31 -15.57 6.65
CA PHE A 101 -16.88 -15.70 6.98
C PHE A 101 -16.45 -17.17 7.24
N ASP A 102 -17.35 -18.00 7.76
CA ASP A 102 -17.12 -19.44 7.97
C ASP A 102 -17.00 -20.23 6.66
N ASN A 103 -17.56 -19.69 5.57
CA ASN A 103 -17.48 -20.26 4.22
C ASN A 103 -16.38 -19.62 3.36
N LEU A 104 -15.55 -18.75 3.93
CA LEU A 104 -14.34 -18.29 3.26
C LEU A 104 -13.37 -19.47 3.14
N GLU A 105 -12.77 -19.57 1.96
CA GLU A 105 -11.68 -20.50 1.71
C GLU A 105 -10.54 -20.22 2.72
N GLU A 106 -9.91 -21.29 3.23
CA GLU A 106 -8.85 -21.18 4.23
C GLU A 106 -7.72 -20.22 3.79
N GLU A 107 -7.42 -20.24 2.50
CA GLU A 107 -6.46 -19.34 1.87
C GLU A 107 -6.84 -17.86 2.01
N GLN A 108 -8.12 -17.51 1.87
CA GLN A 108 -8.59 -16.12 1.99
C GLN A 108 -8.53 -15.63 3.44
N ARG A 109 -8.85 -16.50 4.40
CA ARG A 109 -8.70 -16.20 5.84
C ARG A 109 -7.23 -16.00 6.20
N ARG A 110 -6.34 -16.88 5.72
CA ARG A 110 -4.89 -16.74 5.88
C ARG A 110 -4.39 -15.43 5.27
N ARG A 111 -4.78 -15.14 4.02
CA ARG A 111 -4.35 -13.92 3.32
C ARG A 111 -4.82 -12.65 4.02
N PHE A 112 -6.04 -12.63 4.55
CA PHE A 112 -6.52 -11.50 5.34
C PHE A 112 -5.70 -11.26 6.60
N ALA A 113 -5.30 -12.33 7.30
CA ALA A 113 -4.42 -12.22 8.47
C ALA A 113 -3.01 -11.71 8.10
N GLU A 114 -2.45 -12.18 6.97
CA GLU A 114 -1.19 -11.66 6.43
C GLU A 114 -1.30 -10.17 6.12
N ILE A 115 -2.36 -9.73 5.43
CA ILE A 115 -2.57 -8.32 5.12
C ILE A 115 -2.63 -7.47 6.40
N GLN A 116 -3.33 -7.93 7.44
CA GLN A 116 -3.37 -7.21 8.71
C GLN A 116 -1.98 -7.07 9.35
N ALA A 117 -1.16 -8.12 9.29
CA ALA A 117 0.21 -8.08 9.79
C ALA A 117 1.06 -7.09 8.98
N GLU A 118 1.01 -7.16 7.64
CA GLU A 118 1.76 -6.27 6.75
C GLU A 118 1.35 -4.79 6.93
N VAL A 119 0.06 -4.51 7.11
CA VAL A 119 -0.42 -3.15 7.37
C VAL A 119 0.09 -2.62 8.71
N ARG A 120 0.11 -3.46 9.75
CA ARG A 120 0.64 -3.09 11.06
C ARG A 120 2.12 -2.76 10.99
N GLU A 121 2.92 -3.59 10.32
CA GLU A 121 4.35 -3.33 10.13
C GLU A 121 4.62 -2.00 9.43
N ILE A 122 3.83 -1.67 8.40
CA ILE A 122 3.95 -0.37 7.70
C ILE A 122 3.61 0.80 8.64
N GLN A 123 2.59 0.67 9.49
CA GLN A 123 2.21 1.69 10.47
C GLN A 123 3.31 1.88 11.53
N ASP A 124 3.79 0.79 12.11
CA ASP A 124 4.86 0.81 13.12
C ASP A 124 6.14 1.45 12.56
N ALA A 125 6.49 1.17 11.30
CA ALA A 125 7.63 1.77 10.63
C ALA A 125 7.47 3.30 10.44
N LYS A 126 6.25 3.78 10.13
CA LYS A 126 5.94 5.21 10.02
C LYS A 126 6.03 5.91 11.36
N ASP A 127 5.46 5.32 12.41
CA ASP A 127 5.48 5.86 13.76
C ASP A 127 6.92 5.92 14.32
N GLY A 128 7.74 4.90 14.04
CA GLY A 128 9.17 4.88 14.37
C GLY A 128 9.98 5.98 13.66
N LYS A 129 9.66 6.26 12.39
CA LYS A 129 10.25 7.40 11.63
C LYS A 129 9.85 8.75 12.24
N GLN A 130 8.60 8.93 12.65
CA GLN A 130 8.14 10.17 13.28
C GLN A 130 8.80 10.44 14.64
N ARG A 131 9.03 9.39 15.45
CA ARG A 131 9.68 9.53 16.77
C ARG A 131 11.15 9.88 16.69
N THR A 132 11.85 9.49 15.62
CA THR A 132 13.28 9.76 15.44
C THR A 132 13.56 11.09 14.72
N GLY A 133 12.60 11.64 13.96
CA GLY A 133 12.73 12.91 13.25
C GLY A 133 12.53 14.20 14.05
N GLY A 134 12.00 14.12 15.29
CA GLY A 134 11.65 15.28 16.12
C GLY A 134 12.69 15.72 17.17
N GLY A 135 13.86 15.10 17.22
CA GLY A 135 14.81 15.21 18.33
C GLY A 135 16.04 16.10 18.13
N THR A 136 16.06 17.01 17.16
CA THR A 136 17.19 17.95 16.97
C THR A 136 16.70 19.36 16.67
N GLU A 137 16.13 20.03 17.66
CA GLU A 137 16.03 21.49 17.64
C GLU A 137 16.21 22.06 19.06
N GLY A 138 17.29 22.84 19.23
CA GLY A 138 17.39 23.84 20.29
C GLY A 138 18.07 23.44 21.61
N SER A 139 19.37 23.17 21.60
CA SER A 139 20.21 23.47 22.78
C SER A 139 21.58 23.99 22.36
N TRP A 140 21.64 25.30 22.12
CA TRP A 140 22.86 26.07 22.28
C TRP A 140 22.60 27.07 23.41
N LYS A 141 23.26 26.86 24.54
CA LYS A 141 23.58 27.89 25.52
C LYS A 141 25.08 28.04 25.57
#